data_AF-A0A8E2F1P3-F1
#
_entry.id   AF-A0A8E2F1P3-F1
#
_cell.length_a   1.000
_cell.length_b   1.000
_cell.length_c   1.000
_cell.angle_alpha   90.00
_cell.angle_beta   90.00
_cell.angle_gamma   90.00
#
_symmetry.space_group_name_H-M   'P 1'
#
loop_
_entity.id
_entity.type
_entity.pdbx_description
1 polymer ?
#
loop_
_entity_poly.entity_id
_entity_poly.type
_entity_poly.pdbx_seq_one_letter_code
_entity_poly.pdbx_strand_id
1 'polypeptide(L)'
;MNRAHLLHDLRPYICTYEDCGNPDQLYDTRQDWIQHENSLHRRVFRCPEHPDQTFPNLDGYRRHLHDAHVSNSDEISATIINYVSESILTSPDRCCPICTLSLATARELQSHIALHLKRFSLFSLPR
;
A
#
# COMPACT_ATOMS: atom_id res chain seq x y z
N MET A 1 26.05 -1.93 23.89
CA MET A 1 25.47 -2.49 22.64
C MET A 1 24.19 -1.70 22.33
N ASN A 2 24.16 -0.97 21.21
CA ASN A 2 23.18 0.09 20.97
C ASN A 2 21.85 -0.50 20.43
N ARG A 3 20.72 -0.22 21.11
CA ARG A 3 19.38 -0.77 20.82
C ARG A 3 18.94 -0.59 19.37
N ALA A 4 19.44 0.44 18.69
CA ALA A 4 19.14 0.75 17.30
C ALA A 4 19.71 -0.27 16.29
N HIS A 5 20.90 -0.85 16.54
CA HIS A 5 21.51 -1.82 15.63
C HIS A 5 20.82 -3.19 15.72
N LEU A 6 20.45 -3.60 16.94
CA LEU A 6 19.68 -4.83 17.19
C LEU A 6 18.30 -4.80 16.51
N LEU A 7 17.63 -3.64 16.48
CA LEU A 7 16.35 -3.47 15.78
C LEU A 7 16.47 -3.54 14.25
N HIS A 8 17.64 -3.22 13.70
CA HIS A 8 17.89 -3.33 12.26
C HIS A 8 18.11 -4.79 11.85
N ASP A 9 18.89 -5.55 12.63
CA ASP A 9 19.09 -6.99 12.43
C ASP A 9 17.78 -7.81 12.55
N LEU A 10 16.82 -7.35 13.35
CA LEU A 10 15.56 -8.04 13.57
C LEU A 10 14.57 -7.92 12.40
N ARG A 11 14.81 -7.01 11.44
CA ARG A 11 13.91 -6.72 10.30
C ARG A 11 12.43 -6.74 10.70
N PRO A 12 12.02 -5.82 11.59
CA PRO A 12 10.80 -6.00 12.36
C PRO A 12 9.54 -5.85 11.51
N TYR A 13 9.65 -5.29 10.30
CA TYR A 13 8.50 -5.00 9.47
C TYR A 13 8.28 -6.11 8.46
N ILE A 14 7.04 -6.60 8.38
CA ILE A 14 6.57 -7.59 7.42
C ILE A 14 5.28 -7.06 6.79
N CYS A 15 5.01 -7.44 5.54
CA CYS A 15 3.73 -7.12 4.95
C CYS A 15 2.61 -7.88 5.68
N THR A 16 1.48 -7.22 5.91
CA THR A 16 0.35 -7.81 6.64
C THR A 16 -0.91 -7.93 5.77
N TYR A 17 -0.81 -7.68 4.46
CA TYR A 17 -1.90 -7.93 3.51
C TYR A 17 -1.96 -9.42 3.17
N GLU A 18 -3.16 -10.00 3.16
CA GLU A 18 -3.37 -11.44 2.93
C GLU A 18 -3.05 -11.83 1.47
N ASP A 19 -3.31 -10.91 0.54
CA ASP A 19 -3.10 -11.03 -0.90
C ASP A 19 -1.72 -10.52 -1.36
N CYS A 20 -0.78 -10.30 -0.43
CA CYS A 20 0.58 -9.89 -0.80
C CYS A 20 1.32 -11.01 -1.53
N GLY A 21 1.88 -10.69 -2.70
CA GLY A 21 2.75 -11.62 -3.46
C GLY A 21 4.08 -11.95 -2.77
N ASN A 22 4.50 -11.12 -1.80
CA ASN A 22 5.74 -11.32 -1.01
C ASN A 22 5.42 -11.26 0.50
N PRO A 23 4.65 -12.22 1.04
CA PRO A 23 4.19 -12.14 2.44
C PRO A 23 5.34 -12.32 3.44
N ASP A 24 6.34 -13.12 3.11
CA ASP A 24 7.51 -13.39 3.98
C ASP A 24 8.63 -12.34 3.87
N GLN A 25 8.45 -11.31 3.04
CA GLN A 25 9.46 -10.27 2.89
C GLN A 25 9.55 -9.42 4.16
N LEU A 26 10.73 -9.45 4.78
CA LEU A 26 11.07 -8.61 5.91
C LEU A 26 11.78 -7.34 5.43
N TYR A 27 11.43 -6.20 6.04
CA TYR A 27 12.03 -4.90 5.75
C TYR A 27 12.85 -4.42 6.95
N ASP A 28 14.02 -3.85 6.67
CA ASP A 28 14.91 -3.32 7.71
C ASP A 28 14.42 -1.95 8.24
N THR A 29 13.73 -1.17 7.40
CA THR A 29 13.23 0.17 7.76
C THR A 29 11.72 0.28 7.61
N ARG A 30 11.14 1.17 8.43
CA ARG A 30 9.71 1.51 8.36
C ARG A 30 9.36 2.14 7.02
N GLN A 31 10.29 2.90 6.44
CA GLN A 31 10.07 3.61 5.18
C GLN A 31 9.95 2.62 4.02
N ASP A 32 10.80 1.60 3.96
CA ASP A 32 10.74 0.58 2.91
C ASP A 32 9.43 -0.22 2.98
N TRP A 33 9.01 -0.58 4.20
CA TRP A 33 7.73 -1.25 4.42
C TRP A 33 6.52 -0.38 4.01
N ILE A 34 6.51 0.90 4.41
CA ILE A 34 5.45 1.84 3.98
C ILE A 34 5.46 2.02 2.46
N GLN A 35 6.64 2.11 1.84
CA GLN A 35 6.77 2.24 0.40
C GLN A 35 6.19 1.01 -0.30
N HIS A 36 6.47 -0.19 0.20
CA HIS A 36 5.86 -1.41 -0.31
C HIS A 36 4.33 -1.39 -0.21
N GLU A 37 3.77 -1.05 0.96
CA GLU A 37 2.31 -0.96 1.10
C GLU A 37 1.70 0.09 0.15
N ASN A 38 2.35 1.23 0.00
CA ASN A 38 1.86 2.31 -0.86
C ASN A 38 1.93 1.95 -2.34
N SER A 39 2.95 1.21 -2.77
CA SER A 39 3.16 0.86 -4.18
C SER A 39 2.33 -0.35 -4.64
N LEU A 40 2.11 -1.34 -3.76
CA LEU A 40 1.44 -2.59 -4.16
C LEU A 40 -0.02 -2.66 -3.71
N HIS A 41 -0.34 -2.13 -2.53
CA HIS A 41 -1.65 -2.35 -1.90
C HIS A 41 -2.54 -1.13 -1.90
N ARG A 42 -1.95 0.06 -1.71
CA ARG A 42 -2.69 1.33 -1.61
C ARG A 42 -2.61 2.18 -2.87
N ARG A 43 -2.01 1.66 -3.93
CA ARG A 43 -1.91 2.31 -5.23
C ARG A 43 -3.28 2.31 -5.88
N VAL A 44 -3.73 3.48 -6.33
CA VAL A 44 -4.98 3.63 -7.05
C VAL A 44 -4.78 4.50 -8.29
N PHE A 45 -5.58 4.22 -9.31
CA PHE A 45 -5.70 5.02 -10.51
C PHE A 45 -6.95 5.89 -10.40
N ARG A 46 -6.84 7.15 -10.79
CA ARG A 46 -7.95 8.10 -10.85
C ARG A 46 -8.10 8.63 -12.26
N CYS A 47 -9.35 8.81 -12.69
CA CYS A 47 -9.64 9.55 -13.90
C CYS A 47 -9.68 11.06 -13.58
N PRO A 48 -8.94 11.90 -14.32
CA PRO A 48 -8.97 13.36 -14.16
C PRO A 48 -10.38 13.98 -14.30
N GLU A 49 -11.22 13.40 -15.15
CA GLU A 49 -12.59 13.88 -15.38
C GLU A 49 -13.60 13.33 -14.34
N HIS A 50 -13.25 12.23 -13.68
CA HIS A 50 -14.08 11.58 -12.66
C HIS A 50 -13.28 11.38 -11.36
N PRO A 51 -12.98 12.45 -10.61
CA PRO A 51 -12.07 12.40 -9.46
C PRO A 51 -12.58 11.52 -8.31
N ASP A 52 -13.89 11.31 -8.23
CA ASP A 52 -14.53 10.45 -7.22
C ASP A 52 -14.36 8.96 -7.51
N GLN A 53 -13.99 8.58 -8.75
CA GLN A 53 -13.79 7.18 -9.13
C GLN A 53 -12.32 6.79 -8.94
N THR A 54 -12.10 5.76 -8.12
CA THR A 54 -10.78 5.17 -7.90
C THR A 54 -10.78 3.72 -8.35
N PHE A 55 -9.68 3.31 -8.97
CA PHE A 55 -9.51 1.96 -9.49
C PHE A 55 -8.27 1.32 -8.86
N PRO A 56 -8.39 0.15 -8.22
CA PRO A 56 -7.27 -0.49 -7.52
C PRO A 56 -6.27 -1.17 -8.47
N ASN A 57 -6.65 -1.40 -9.73
CA ASN A 57 -5.80 -2.04 -10.73
C ASN A 57 -5.96 -1.39 -12.10
N LEU A 58 -4.94 -1.61 -12.95
CA LEU A 58 -4.87 -1.01 -14.27
C LEU A 58 -5.94 -1.55 -15.21
N ASP A 59 -6.35 -2.81 -15.08
CA ASP A 59 -7.39 -3.42 -15.92
C ASP A 59 -8.77 -2.80 -15.69
N GLY A 60 -9.14 -2.56 -14.43
CA GLY A 60 -10.35 -1.83 -14.08
C GLY A 60 -10.32 -0.40 -14.62
N TYR A 61 -9.15 0.26 -14.51
CA TYR A 61 -8.98 1.60 -15.05
C TYR A 61 -9.08 1.65 -16.58
N ARG A 62 -8.44 0.71 -17.28
CA ARG A 62 -8.51 0.57 -18.75
C ARG A 62 -9.94 0.36 -19.23
N ARG A 63 -10.71 -0.46 -18.52
CA ARG A 63 -12.13 -0.68 -18.83
C ARG A 63 -12.95 0.59 -18.68
N HIS A 64 -12.74 1.34 -17.60
CA HIS A 64 -13.37 2.65 -17.43
C HIS A 64 -13.03 3.61 -18.57
N LEU A 65 -11.75 3.72 -18.93
CA LEU A 65 -11.32 4.57 -20.04
C LEU A 65 -11.94 4.13 -21.36
N HIS A 66 -12.01 2.82 -21.61
CA HIS A 66 -12.67 2.27 -22.79
C HIS A 66 -14.15 2.67 -22.85
N ASP A 67 -14.89 2.50 -21.76
CA ASP A 67 -16.35 2.68 -21.76
C ASP A 67 -16.78 4.16 -21.67
N ALA A 68 -16.01 5.00 -20.97
CA ALA A 68 -16.36 6.39 -20.70
C ALA A 68 -15.62 7.40 -21.60
N HIS A 69 -14.45 7.06 -22.15
CA HIS A 69 -13.58 8.02 -22.85
C HIS A 69 -13.12 7.57 -24.25
N VAL A 70 -13.38 6.33 -24.69
CA VAL A 70 -12.92 5.83 -25.99
C VAL A 70 -14.08 5.34 -26.84
N SER A 71 -14.19 5.88 -28.07
CA SER A 71 -15.17 5.41 -29.06
C SER A 71 -14.57 4.58 -30.20
N ASN A 72 -13.25 4.45 -30.33
CA ASN A 72 -12.57 3.64 -31.37
C ASN A 72 -11.24 3.02 -30.89
N SER A 73 -10.98 1.78 -31.33
CA SER A 73 -10.01 0.84 -30.74
C SER A 73 -8.52 1.15 -30.92
N ASP A 74 -8.12 2.06 -31.83
CA ASP A 74 -6.69 2.26 -32.17
C ASP A 74 -5.97 3.35 -31.33
N GLU A 75 -6.69 4.26 -30.66
CA GLU A 75 -6.08 5.36 -29.86
C GLU A 75 -5.90 5.03 -28.37
N ILE A 76 -6.26 3.81 -27.96
CA ILE A 76 -6.34 3.39 -26.55
C ILE A 76 -5.03 3.65 -25.79
N SER A 77 -3.88 3.35 -26.38
CA SER A 77 -2.58 3.45 -25.70
C SER A 77 -2.16 4.89 -25.38
N ALA A 78 -2.41 5.83 -26.30
CA ALA A 78 -2.05 7.24 -26.12
C ALA A 78 -3.00 7.93 -25.13
N THR A 79 -4.29 7.63 -25.24
CA THR A 79 -5.32 8.15 -24.34
C THR A 79 -5.10 7.66 -22.91
N ILE A 80 -4.81 6.36 -22.70
CA ILE A 80 -4.50 5.84 -21.36
C ILE A 80 -3.36 6.65 -20.70
N ILE A 81 -2.27 6.93 -21.42
CA ILE A 81 -1.14 7.67 -20.86
C ILE A 81 -1.55 9.10 -20.42
N ASN A 82 -2.38 9.77 -21.22
CA ASN A 82 -2.83 11.14 -20.91
C ASN A 82 -3.77 11.20 -19.70
N TYR A 83 -4.57 10.15 -19.47
CA TYR A 83 -5.53 10.13 -18.37
C TYR A 83 -5.02 9.42 -17.11
N VAL A 84 -3.90 8.68 -17.13
CA VAL A 84 -3.40 8.03 -15.90
C VAL A 84 -2.97 9.07 -14.86
N SER A 85 -3.75 9.20 -13.80
CA SER A 85 -3.32 9.86 -12.55
C SER A 85 -3.15 8.81 -11.45
N GLU A 86 -1.92 8.33 -11.30
CA GLU A 86 -1.57 7.41 -10.22
C GLU A 86 -1.48 8.17 -8.90
N SER A 87 -2.15 7.68 -7.87
CA SER A 87 -2.03 8.25 -6.52
C SER A 87 -2.25 7.20 -5.44
N ILE A 88 -1.97 7.57 -4.19
CA ILE A 88 -2.03 6.67 -3.03
C ILE A 88 -3.33 6.92 -2.27
N LEU A 89 -4.00 5.86 -1.84
CA LEU A 89 -5.17 5.97 -0.99
C LEU A 89 -4.79 6.53 0.40
N THR A 90 -5.32 7.70 0.73
CA THR A 90 -5.07 8.38 2.01
C THR A 90 -5.95 7.86 3.14
N SER A 91 -7.13 7.34 2.80
CA SER A 91 -7.99 6.61 3.71
C SER A 91 -7.44 5.20 3.99
N PRO A 92 -7.68 4.65 5.18
CA PRO A 92 -7.38 3.25 5.43
C PRO A 92 -8.34 2.38 4.63
N ASP A 93 -7.79 1.40 3.92
CA ASP A 93 -8.49 0.34 3.19
C ASP A 93 -8.92 -0.82 4.12
N ARG A 94 -8.39 -0.87 5.34
CA ARG A 94 -8.60 -1.94 6.32
C ARG A 94 -8.38 -1.48 7.75
N CYS A 95 -8.75 -2.34 8.70
CA CYS A 95 -8.42 -2.17 10.12
C CYS A 95 -7.05 -2.76 10.45
N CYS A 96 -6.53 -2.52 11.65
CA CYS A 96 -5.29 -3.16 12.11
C CYS A 96 -5.47 -4.69 12.14
N PRO A 97 -4.63 -5.48 11.45
CA PRO A 97 -4.78 -6.94 11.40
C PRO A 97 -4.39 -7.64 12.72
N ILE A 98 -3.80 -6.90 13.67
CA ILE A 98 -3.26 -7.45 14.92
C ILE A 98 -4.23 -7.22 16.09
N CYS A 99 -4.92 -6.08 16.11
CA CYS A 99 -5.80 -5.70 17.22
C CYS A 99 -7.17 -5.19 16.76
N THR A 100 -7.47 -5.24 15.47
CA THR A 100 -8.75 -4.84 14.84
C THR A 100 -9.11 -3.35 14.95
N LEU A 101 -8.21 -2.50 15.44
CA LEU A 101 -8.43 -1.06 15.56
C LEU A 101 -8.60 -0.40 14.18
N SER A 102 -9.70 0.34 14.00
CA SER A 102 -9.93 1.24 12.87
C SER A 102 -9.37 2.63 13.18
N LEU A 103 -8.70 3.25 12.22
CA LEU A 103 -8.08 4.57 12.35
C LEU A 103 -8.61 5.49 11.26
N ALA A 104 -8.42 6.81 11.41
CA ALA A 104 -8.97 7.78 10.47
C ALA A 104 -8.16 7.86 9.17
N THR A 105 -6.84 7.69 9.25
CA THR A 105 -5.94 7.81 8.10
C THR A 105 -5.05 6.59 7.89
N ALA A 106 -4.65 6.36 6.64
CA ALA A 106 -3.67 5.34 6.25
C ALA A 106 -2.36 5.46 7.04
N ARG A 107 -1.90 6.71 7.26
CA ARG A 107 -0.64 7.01 7.96
C ARG A 107 -0.70 6.63 9.44
N GLU A 108 -1.82 6.92 10.10
CA GLU A 108 -2.04 6.50 11.49
C GLU A 108 -2.06 4.99 11.59
N LEU A 109 -2.77 4.32 10.68
CA LEU A 109 -2.83 2.86 10.62
C LEU A 109 -1.44 2.24 10.43
N GLN A 110 -0.66 2.73 9.46
CA GLN A 110 0.72 2.30 9.24
C GLN A 110 1.60 2.54 10.47
N SER A 111 1.44 3.69 11.14
CA SER A 111 2.16 3.99 12.39
C SER A 111 1.84 3.02 13.50
N HIS A 112 0.56 2.68 13.62
CA HIS A 112 0.03 1.78 14.63
C HIS A 112 0.51 0.33 14.40
N ILE A 113 0.41 -0.19 13.16
CA ILE A 113 0.89 -1.53 12.81
C ILE A 113 2.42 -1.62 13.02
N ALA A 114 3.18 -0.61 12.60
CA ALA A 114 4.63 -0.57 12.81
C ALA A 114 5.02 -0.69 14.30
N LEU A 115 4.19 -0.16 15.21
CA LEU A 115 4.44 -0.30 16.65
C LEU A 115 4.22 -1.74 17.13
N HIS A 116 3.18 -2.41 16.66
CA HIS A 116 2.97 -3.82 16.96
C HIS A 116 4.12 -4.70 16.45
N LEU A 117 4.51 -4.50 15.19
CA LEU A 117 5.58 -5.24 14.54
C LEU A 117 6.93 -5.10 15.30
N LYS A 118 7.28 -3.87 15.70
CA LYS A 118 8.44 -3.63 16.58
C LYS A 118 8.34 -4.30 17.94
N ARG A 119 7.15 -4.34 18.54
CA ARG A 119 6.96 -5.00 19.83
C ARG A 119 7.19 -6.51 19.69
N PHE A 120 6.63 -7.12 18.65
CA PHE A 120 6.83 -8.55 18.39
C PHE A 120 8.29 -8.90 18.13
N SER A 121 9.02 -8.10 17.36
CA SER A 121 10.45 -8.35 17.13
C SER A 121 11.27 -8.31 18.42
N LEU A 122 10.91 -7.43 19.37
CA LEU A 122 11.60 -7.31 20.67
C LEU A 122 11.31 -8.50 21.60
N PHE A 123 10.16 -9.16 21.45
CA PHE A 123 9.85 -10.38 22.22
C PHE A 123 10.71 -11.58 21.79
N SER A 124 11.23 -11.57 20.57
CA SER A 124 12.06 -12.66 20.03
C SER A 124 13.50 -12.65 20.55
N LEU A 125 13.90 -11.66 21.37
CA LEU A 125 15.24 -11.58 21.93
C LEU A 125 15.35 -12.43 23.21
N PRO A 126 16.35 -13.31 23.33
CA PRO A 126 16.59 -14.08 24.55
C PRO A 126 16.94 -13.15 25.72
N ARG A 127 16.46 -13.50 26.93
CA ARG A 127 16.70 -12.77 28.18
C ARG A 127 18.03 -13.13 28.81
#